data_AF-A0A2D4I3W5-F1
#
_entry.id   AF-A0A2D4I3W5-F1
#
_cell.length_a   1.000
_cell.length_b   1.000
_cell.length_c   1.000
_cell.angle_alpha   90.00
_cell.angle_beta   90.00
_cell.angle_gamma   90.00
#
_symmetry.space_group_name_H-M   'P 1'
#
loop_
_entity.id
_entity.type
_entity.pdbx_description
1 polymer ?
#
loop_
_entity_poly.entity_id
_entity_poly.type
_entity_poly.pdbx_seq_one_letter_code
_entity_poly.pdbx_strand_id
1 'polypeptide(L)'
;VYWDLDIQTNAVIKQRAPSEVLSPHPEVELLRSQLMLKLRQHYRELCQQREGIDPPRESFNRWMLERKVVDKGSDPLLPSNCEPIVSPSMFREIMNDIPIRLSRIKFREEAKRLLFKYAEAAKRLIESRSASPDSRKVVKWNVEDTFSWLRRDRSASKEDYMDRLEHLRKQCGPHVSAAAKDSVEGICSKIYHISLEYVKRIREKHLALLKEHSISAEVEPPNVQDRLVYCYPVRLAVPSAPLPSAEMHVESSLVCVRYKGEVLKVSRSYFSKLWLLYRYSCIDDSGFEHFLPRVWC
;
A
#
# COMPACT_ATOMS: atom_id res chain seq x y z
N VAL A 1 -28.67 9.89 8.11
CA VAL A 1 -27.83 9.01 8.95
C VAL A 1 -27.65 7.70 8.19
N TYR A 2 -26.43 7.19 8.04
CA TYR A 2 -26.12 6.02 7.18
C TYR A 2 -25.69 4.80 8.00
N TRP A 3 -26.20 4.67 9.22
CA TRP A 3 -25.88 3.61 10.16
C TRP A 3 -27.05 3.39 11.12
N ASP A 4 -27.21 2.15 11.54
CA ASP A 4 -28.05 1.74 12.65
C ASP A 4 -27.12 1.05 13.65
N LEU A 5 -26.87 1.71 14.79
CA LEU A 5 -25.95 1.22 15.83
C LEU A 5 -26.71 0.53 16.97
N ASP A 6 -28.03 0.42 16.87
CA ASP A 6 -28.88 -0.22 17.89
C ASP A 6 -29.00 -1.73 17.64
N ILE A 7 -28.69 -2.18 16.41
CA ILE A 7 -28.64 -3.59 16.05
C ILE A 7 -27.52 -4.29 16.83
N GLN A 8 -27.90 -5.24 17.68
CA GLN A 8 -26.97 -6.08 18.42
C GLN A 8 -26.34 -7.15 17.54
N THR A 9 -25.13 -7.58 17.91
CA THR A 9 -24.43 -8.66 17.19
C THR A 9 -25.10 -10.01 17.42
N ASN A 10 -25.13 -10.84 16.36
CA ASN A 10 -25.42 -12.26 16.45
C ASN A 10 -24.18 -13.13 16.21
N ALA A 11 -23.00 -12.52 16.03
CA ALA A 11 -21.75 -13.24 15.82
C ALA A 11 -21.27 -13.86 17.13
N VAL A 12 -21.12 -15.18 17.14
CA VAL A 12 -20.60 -15.96 18.28
C VAL A 12 -19.17 -16.38 17.99
N ILE A 13 -18.28 -16.16 18.95
CA ILE A 13 -16.86 -16.51 18.88
C ILE A 13 -16.46 -17.32 20.12
N LYS A 14 -15.39 -18.11 20.00
CA LYS A 14 -14.66 -18.57 21.19
C LYS A 14 -14.03 -17.36 21.87
N GLN A 15 -14.07 -17.28 23.20
CA GLN A 15 -13.41 -16.21 23.93
C GLN A 15 -11.91 -16.17 23.58
N ARG A 16 -11.36 -14.97 23.36
CA ARG A 16 -9.97 -14.78 22.90
C ARG A 16 -9.18 -13.93 23.89
N ALA A 17 -7.88 -14.20 23.95
CA ALA A 17 -6.89 -13.33 24.55
C ALA A 17 -6.91 -11.93 23.90
N PRO A 18 -6.54 -10.87 24.65
CA PRO A 18 -6.28 -9.56 24.07
C PRO A 18 -5.15 -9.60 23.02
N SER A 19 -5.19 -8.67 22.08
CA SER A 19 -4.16 -8.50 21.05
C SER A 19 -2.90 -7.85 21.63
N GLU A 20 -1.73 -8.31 21.15
CA GLU A 20 -0.41 -7.74 21.50
C GLU A 20 -0.06 -6.45 20.74
N VAL A 21 -0.98 -5.97 19.88
CA VAL A 21 -0.82 -4.65 19.25
C VAL A 21 -0.83 -3.59 20.35
N LEU A 22 0.13 -2.66 20.27
CA LEU A 22 0.24 -1.58 21.25
C LEU A 22 -0.84 -0.52 21.02
N SER A 23 -1.35 0.04 22.11
CA SER A 23 -2.38 1.10 22.09
C SER A 23 -1.93 2.30 21.26
N PRO A 24 -2.79 2.87 20.40
CA PRO A 24 -2.40 3.97 19.52
C PRO A 24 -2.04 5.22 20.33
N HIS A 25 -1.03 5.95 19.85
CA HIS A 25 -0.58 7.20 20.48
C HIS A 25 -0.24 8.23 19.39
N PRO A 26 -0.70 9.50 19.50
CA PRO A 26 -0.51 10.51 18.46
C PRO A 26 0.93 10.70 17.99
N GLU A 27 1.91 10.72 18.90
CA GLU A 27 3.35 10.75 18.55
C GLU A 27 3.79 9.60 17.63
N VAL A 28 3.25 8.40 17.85
CA VAL A 28 3.62 7.20 17.09
C VAL A 28 2.93 7.21 15.73
N GLU A 29 1.65 7.62 15.67
CA GLU A 29 0.93 7.77 14.40
C GLU A 29 1.51 8.90 13.53
N LEU A 30 1.98 9.98 14.14
CA LEU A 30 2.69 11.05 13.44
C LEU A 30 3.99 10.52 12.80
N LEU A 31 4.79 9.75 13.55
CA LEU A 31 5.98 9.11 12.98
C LEU A 31 5.60 8.11 11.88
N ARG A 32 4.58 7.27 12.10
CA ARG A 32 4.13 6.27 11.13
C ARG A 32 3.66 6.93 9.84
N SER A 33 2.90 8.02 9.91
CA SER A 33 2.42 8.74 8.71
C SER A 33 3.58 9.34 7.90
N GLN A 34 4.57 9.94 8.56
CA GLN A 34 5.77 10.47 7.90
C GLN A 34 6.59 9.36 7.22
N LEU A 35 6.77 8.22 7.89
CA LEU A 35 7.46 7.06 7.32
C LEU A 35 6.68 6.42 6.17
N MET A 36 5.35 6.39 6.24
CA MET A 36 4.49 5.94 5.14
C MET A 36 4.66 6.83 3.90
N LEU A 37 4.70 8.15 4.06
CA LEU A 37 4.95 9.07 2.96
C LEU A 37 6.34 8.87 2.33
N LYS A 38 7.37 8.69 3.16
CA LYS A 38 8.73 8.36 2.69
C LYS A 38 8.78 7.03 1.94
N LEU A 39 8.06 6.02 2.42
CA LEU A 39 8.03 4.71 1.76
C LEU A 39 7.35 4.78 0.38
N ARG A 40 6.26 5.55 0.26
CA ARG A 40 5.61 5.84 -1.04
C ARG A 40 6.54 6.60 -1.98
N GLN A 41 7.31 7.54 -1.45
CA GLN A 41 8.28 8.31 -2.21
C GLN A 41 9.42 7.41 -2.73
N HIS A 42 9.99 6.56 -1.88
CA HIS A 42 10.99 5.56 -2.30
C HIS A 42 10.46 4.59 -3.35
N TYR A 43 9.20 4.18 -3.25
CA TYR A 43 8.58 3.32 -4.26
C TYR A 43 8.53 4.01 -5.63
N ARG A 44 8.14 5.29 -5.66
CA ARG A 44 8.15 6.10 -6.87
C ARG A 44 9.55 6.26 -7.46
N GLU A 45 10.52 6.59 -6.62
CA GLU A 45 11.93 6.75 -7.03
C GLU A 45 12.49 5.46 -7.63
N LEU A 46 12.22 4.31 -7.00
CA LEU A 46 12.70 3.02 -7.49
C LEU A 46 12.08 2.65 -8.86
N CYS A 47 10.77 2.83 -9.03
CA CYS A 47 10.11 2.62 -10.32
C CYS A 47 10.70 3.54 -11.41
N GLN A 48 10.88 4.82 -11.11
CA GLN A 48 11.38 5.79 -12.08
C GLN A 48 12.85 5.55 -12.43
N GLN A 49 13.71 5.31 -11.44
CA GLN A 49 15.15 5.16 -11.64
C GLN A 49 15.52 3.81 -12.30
N ARG A 50 14.79 2.74 -11.97
CA ARG A 50 15.13 1.39 -12.46
C ARG A 50 14.39 1.02 -13.73
N GLU A 51 13.13 1.39 -13.85
CA GLU A 51 12.26 1.01 -14.98
C GLU A 51 11.81 2.19 -15.85
N GLY A 52 12.05 3.43 -15.42
CA GLY A 52 11.65 4.62 -16.19
C GLY A 52 10.13 4.81 -16.25
N ILE A 53 9.39 4.26 -15.28
CA ILE A 53 7.93 4.36 -15.20
C ILE A 53 7.49 4.94 -13.85
N ASP A 54 6.33 5.59 -13.87
CA ASP A 54 5.60 5.88 -12.63
C ASP A 54 5.06 4.57 -12.01
N PRO A 55 4.92 4.50 -10.68
CA PRO A 55 4.20 3.42 -10.03
C PRO A 55 2.80 3.21 -10.62
N PRO A 56 2.40 1.96 -10.90
CA PRO A 56 1.04 1.68 -11.31
C PRO A 56 0.03 2.21 -10.28
N ARG A 57 -1.07 2.77 -10.77
CA ARG A 57 -2.04 3.48 -9.91
C ARG A 57 -2.59 2.55 -8.82
N GLU A 58 -2.53 2.96 -7.56
CA GLU A 58 -2.95 2.19 -6.37
C GLU A 58 -2.14 0.91 -6.09
N SER A 59 -1.08 0.60 -6.83
CA SER A 59 -0.30 -0.64 -6.62
C SER A 59 0.30 -0.73 -5.22
N PHE A 60 0.74 0.41 -4.67
CA PHE A 60 1.24 0.48 -3.30
C PHE A 60 0.17 0.12 -2.27
N ASN A 61 -1.07 0.57 -2.46
CA ASN A 61 -2.16 0.26 -1.54
C ASN A 61 -2.56 -1.22 -1.62
N ARG A 62 -2.61 -1.78 -2.83
CA ARG A 62 -2.82 -3.23 -3.01
C ARG A 62 -1.68 -4.07 -2.46
N TRP A 63 -0.43 -3.60 -2.59
CA TRP A 63 0.72 -4.22 -1.96
C TRP A 63 0.57 -4.27 -0.44
N MET A 64 0.20 -3.16 0.22
CA MET A 64 -0.05 -3.13 1.66
C MET A 64 -1.08 -4.17 2.09
N LEU A 65 -2.21 -4.26 1.38
CA LEU A 65 -3.26 -5.24 1.65
C LEU A 65 -2.78 -6.68 1.47
N GLU A 66 -2.11 -6.97 0.35
CA GLU A 66 -1.62 -8.30 0.05
C GLU A 66 -0.55 -8.75 1.05
N ARG A 67 0.38 -7.86 1.43
CA ARG A 67 1.37 -8.16 2.44
C ARG A 67 0.73 -8.46 3.79
N LYS A 68 -0.32 -7.73 4.20
CA LYS A 68 -1.00 -7.97 5.48
C LYS A 68 -1.73 -9.31 5.58
N VAL A 69 -2.01 -9.98 4.47
CA VAL A 69 -2.56 -11.35 4.49
C VAL A 69 -1.52 -12.36 5.00
N VAL A 70 -0.24 -12.16 4.68
CA VAL A 70 0.85 -13.11 4.97
C VAL A 70 1.82 -12.60 6.05
N ASP A 71 1.71 -11.34 6.44
CA ASP A 71 2.57 -10.70 7.44
C ASP A 71 2.35 -11.33 8.82
N LYS A 72 3.42 -11.86 9.39
CA LYS A 72 3.50 -12.33 10.79
C LYS A 72 4.16 -11.28 11.69
N GLY A 73 4.25 -10.04 11.20
CA GLY A 73 4.83 -8.90 11.90
C GLY A 73 3.86 -8.28 12.91
N SER A 74 4.35 -7.31 13.68
CA SER A 74 3.61 -6.71 14.80
C SER A 74 3.12 -5.28 14.56
N ASP A 75 3.57 -4.59 13.50
CA ASP A 75 3.01 -3.27 13.17
C ASP A 75 1.62 -3.44 12.54
N PRO A 76 0.60 -2.64 12.92
CA PRO A 76 -0.76 -2.80 12.40
C PRO A 76 -0.89 -2.41 10.92
N LEU A 77 0.04 -1.62 10.38
CA LEU A 77 -0.07 -1.06 9.04
C LEU A 77 1.02 -1.55 8.10
N LEU A 78 2.29 -1.37 8.45
CA LEU A 78 3.43 -1.71 7.62
C LEU A 78 3.82 -3.19 7.73
N PRO A 79 4.18 -3.86 6.62
CA PRO A 79 4.64 -5.24 6.66
C PRO A 79 6.07 -5.36 7.20
N SER A 80 6.38 -6.45 7.91
CA SER A 80 7.71 -6.65 8.51
C SER A 80 8.17 -8.10 8.61
N ASN A 81 7.30 -9.09 8.46
CA ASN A 81 7.65 -10.51 8.48
C ASN A 81 6.79 -11.29 7.48
N CYS A 82 7.08 -11.13 6.19
CA CYS A 82 6.34 -11.75 5.10
C CYS A 82 7.19 -12.81 4.37
N GLU A 83 6.56 -13.92 4.00
CA GLU A 83 7.12 -14.90 3.07
C GLU A 83 6.12 -15.16 1.93
N PRO A 84 6.54 -15.04 0.65
CA PRO A 84 7.86 -14.62 0.17
C PRO A 84 8.10 -13.11 0.34
N ILE A 85 9.37 -12.68 0.34
CA ILE A 85 9.77 -11.26 0.40
C ILE A 85 9.22 -10.46 -0.79
N VAL A 86 9.36 -11.00 -2.00
CA VAL A 86 8.85 -10.37 -3.22
C VAL A 86 7.33 -10.50 -3.26
N SER A 87 6.63 -9.37 -3.32
CA SER A 87 5.17 -9.37 -3.44
C SER A 87 4.72 -9.76 -4.86
N PRO A 88 3.92 -10.82 -5.02
CA PRO A 88 3.33 -11.17 -6.31
C PRO A 88 2.43 -10.05 -6.86
N SER A 89 1.72 -9.31 -5.98
CA SER A 89 0.85 -8.21 -6.39
C SER A 89 1.66 -7.06 -6.98
N MET A 90 2.65 -6.55 -6.24
CA MET A 90 3.48 -5.44 -6.70
C MET A 90 4.27 -5.82 -7.96
N PHE A 91 4.87 -7.02 -7.97
CA PHE A 91 5.63 -7.52 -9.12
C PHE A 91 4.79 -7.53 -10.39
N ARG A 92 3.61 -8.18 -10.36
CA ARG A 92 2.70 -8.27 -11.50
C ARG A 92 2.29 -6.90 -12.03
N GLU A 93 1.99 -5.97 -11.14
CA GLU A 93 1.54 -4.63 -11.54
C GLU A 93 2.65 -3.80 -12.19
N ILE A 94 3.86 -3.83 -11.64
CA ILE A 94 5.02 -3.14 -12.25
C ILE A 94 5.32 -3.77 -13.62
N MET A 95 5.36 -5.11 -13.71
CA MET A 95 5.62 -5.83 -14.95
C MET A 95 4.60 -5.51 -16.06
N ASN A 96 3.34 -5.27 -15.70
CA ASN A 96 2.30 -4.90 -16.67
C ASN A 96 2.54 -3.55 -17.36
N ASP A 97 3.29 -2.65 -16.71
CA ASP A 97 3.62 -1.32 -17.22
C ASP A 97 5.04 -1.26 -17.83
N ILE A 98 5.74 -2.40 -17.95
CA ILE A 98 7.03 -2.53 -18.65
C ILE A 98 6.81 -3.03 -20.09
N PRO A 99 7.52 -2.49 -21.09
CA PRO A 99 8.55 -1.44 -21.00
C PRO A 99 7.97 -0.02 -20.98
N ILE A 100 6.67 0.13 -21.28
CA ILE A 100 5.91 1.36 -21.11
C ILE A 100 4.47 1.03 -20.67
N ARG A 101 3.89 1.91 -19.88
CA ARG A 101 2.47 1.85 -19.51
C ARG A 101 1.59 2.10 -20.74
N LEU A 102 0.65 1.18 -20.99
CA LEU A 102 -0.31 1.33 -22.08
C LEU A 102 -1.51 2.17 -21.62
N SER A 103 -1.73 3.30 -22.27
CA SER A 103 -2.89 4.17 -22.05
C SER A 103 -4.04 3.82 -23.01
N ARG A 104 -5.27 4.13 -22.62
CA ARG A 104 -6.43 4.04 -23.52
C ARG A 104 -6.25 5.00 -24.70
N ILE A 105 -6.34 4.47 -25.91
CA ILE A 105 -6.12 5.22 -27.15
C ILE A 105 -7.46 5.70 -27.75
N LYS A 106 -7.55 7.01 -28.02
CA LYS A 106 -8.73 7.61 -28.64
C LYS A 106 -8.53 7.79 -30.12
N PHE A 107 -7.38 8.32 -30.53
CA PHE A 107 -7.11 8.74 -31.90
C PHE A 107 -6.09 7.87 -32.62
N ARG A 108 -6.14 7.86 -33.97
CA ARG A 108 -5.22 7.12 -34.84
C ARG A 108 -3.74 7.49 -34.60
N GLU A 109 -3.42 8.79 -34.52
CA GLU A 109 -2.05 9.26 -34.28
C GLU A 109 -1.51 8.87 -32.90
N GLU A 110 -2.40 8.77 -31.90
CA GLU A 110 -2.02 8.26 -30.57
C GLU A 110 -1.67 6.77 -30.64
N ALA A 111 -2.42 5.97 -31.41
CA ALA A 111 -2.14 4.54 -31.62
C ALA A 111 -0.77 4.34 -32.26
N LYS A 112 -0.50 5.07 -33.35
CA LYS A 112 0.79 5.07 -34.05
C LYS A 112 1.94 5.45 -33.12
N ARG A 113 1.77 6.52 -32.34
CA ARG A 113 2.77 6.99 -31.38
C ARG A 113 3.02 5.97 -30.27
N LEU A 114 1.97 5.33 -29.75
CA LEU A 114 2.10 4.31 -28.72
C LEU A 114 2.86 3.07 -29.24
N LEU A 115 2.51 2.59 -30.43
CA LEU A 115 3.22 1.48 -31.09
C LEU A 115 4.70 1.78 -31.25
N PHE A 116 5.03 2.98 -31.77
CA PHE A 116 6.42 3.41 -31.92
C PHE A 116 7.16 3.43 -30.58
N LYS A 117 6.58 4.05 -29.55
CA LYS A 117 7.17 4.13 -28.21
C LYS A 117 7.38 2.76 -27.59
N TYR A 118 6.43 1.84 -27.75
CA TYR A 118 6.56 0.48 -27.23
C TYR A 118 7.73 -0.26 -27.89
N ALA A 119 7.80 -0.21 -29.23
CA ALA A 119 8.86 -0.86 -30.00
C ALA A 119 10.25 -0.30 -29.63
N GLU A 120 10.38 1.02 -29.53
CA GLU A 120 11.61 1.69 -29.11
C GLU A 120 12.02 1.29 -27.68
N ALA A 121 11.08 1.33 -26.73
CA ALA A 121 11.36 0.99 -25.34
C ALA A 121 11.72 -0.49 -25.16
N ALA A 122 11.06 -1.40 -25.88
CA ALA A 122 11.37 -2.83 -25.88
C ALA A 122 12.80 -3.09 -26.40
N LYS A 123 13.19 -2.45 -27.51
CA LYS A 123 14.56 -2.54 -28.06
C LYS A 123 15.59 -1.97 -27.09
N ARG A 124 15.35 -0.78 -26.53
CA ARG A 124 16.26 -0.17 -25.55
C ARG A 124 16.45 -1.06 -24.32
N LEU A 125 15.37 -1.63 -23.80
CA LEU A 125 15.41 -2.50 -22.62
C LEU A 125 16.27 -3.74 -22.90
N ILE A 126 16.05 -4.46 -24.01
CA ILE A 126 16.79 -5.69 -24.32
C ILE A 126 18.28 -5.45 -24.65
N GLU A 127 18.61 -4.24 -25.12
CA GLU A 127 20.00 -3.83 -25.40
C GLU A 127 20.75 -3.41 -24.14
N SER A 128 20.06 -2.72 -23.23
CA SER A 128 20.64 -2.22 -21.97
C SER A 128 20.76 -3.28 -20.87
N ARG A 129 20.03 -4.39 -20.98
CA ARG A 129 19.97 -5.43 -19.93
C ARG A 129 20.59 -6.75 -20.37
N SER A 130 20.92 -7.57 -19.36
CA SER A 130 21.32 -8.96 -19.56
C SER A 130 20.15 -9.75 -20.14
N ALA A 131 20.33 -10.30 -21.33
CA ALA A 131 19.35 -11.12 -22.03
C ALA A 131 20.10 -12.12 -22.92
N SER A 132 19.49 -13.28 -23.15
CA SER A 132 20.09 -14.29 -24.04
C SER A 132 20.27 -13.73 -25.46
N PRO A 133 21.30 -14.17 -26.21
CA PRO A 133 21.50 -13.75 -27.60
C PRO A 133 20.25 -13.97 -28.47
N ASP A 134 19.52 -15.07 -28.24
CA ASP A 134 18.31 -15.38 -28.98
C ASP A 134 17.17 -14.42 -28.64
N SER A 135 16.95 -14.12 -27.35
CA SER A 135 15.95 -13.12 -26.94
C SER A 135 16.25 -11.75 -27.54
N ARG A 136 17.53 -11.35 -27.56
CA ARG A 136 17.97 -10.09 -28.19
C ARG A 136 17.65 -10.08 -29.68
N LYS A 137 17.96 -11.15 -30.41
CA LYS A 137 17.67 -11.27 -31.85
C LYS A 137 16.16 -11.19 -32.13
N VAL A 138 15.35 -11.95 -31.39
CA VAL A 138 13.89 -11.98 -31.56
C VAL A 138 13.29 -10.59 -31.35
N VAL A 139 13.63 -9.91 -30.25
CA VAL A 139 13.10 -8.57 -29.98
C VAL A 139 13.55 -7.56 -31.04
N LYS A 140 14.85 -7.54 -31.38
CA LYS A 140 15.38 -6.59 -32.39
C LYS A 140 14.71 -6.76 -33.76
N TRP A 141 14.55 -8.01 -34.21
CA TRP A 141 13.92 -8.29 -35.49
C TRP A 141 12.45 -7.84 -35.55
N ASN A 142 11.65 -8.17 -34.51
CA ASN A 142 10.24 -7.76 -34.45
C ASN A 142 10.08 -6.22 -34.37
N VAL A 143 10.99 -5.54 -33.67
CA VAL A 143 11.00 -4.07 -33.60
C VAL A 143 11.37 -3.46 -34.96
N GLU A 144 12.37 -4.00 -35.66
CA GLU A 144 12.79 -3.51 -36.99
C GLU A 144 11.73 -3.75 -38.06
N ASP A 145 11.02 -4.88 -38.01
CA ASP A 145 9.86 -5.16 -38.85
C ASP A 145 8.75 -4.12 -38.59
N THR A 146 8.42 -3.86 -37.33
CA THR A 146 7.42 -2.86 -36.94
C THR A 146 7.79 -1.46 -37.44
N PHE A 147 9.05 -1.04 -37.27
CA PHE A 147 9.52 0.26 -37.78
C PHE A 147 9.52 0.33 -39.32
N SER A 148 9.81 -0.78 -39.99
CA SER A 148 9.74 -0.83 -41.45
C SER A 148 8.30 -0.75 -41.95
N TRP A 149 7.35 -1.42 -41.29
CA TRP A 149 5.93 -1.30 -41.58
C TRP A 149 5.41 0.13 -41.34
N LEU A 150 5.77 0.75 -40.21
CA LEU A 150 5.41 2.16 -39.90
C LEU A 150 5.92 3.18 -40.93
N ARG A 151 7.04 2.90 -41.61
CA ARG A 151 7.59 3.74 -42.68
C ARG A 151 6.90 3.54 -44.02
N ARG A 152 6.41 2.33 -44.31
CA ARG A 152 5.80 1.96 -45.60
C ARG A 152 4.31 2.30 -45.64
N ASP A 153 3.56 1.99 -44.60
CA ASP A 153 2.10 2.09 -44.62
C ASP A 153 1.59 3.43 -44.06
N ARG A 154 1.22 4.34 -44.98
CA ARG A 154 0.63 5.64 -44.64
C ARG A 154 -0.90 5.58 -44.50
N SER A 155 -1.53 4.47 -44.89
CA SER A 155 -3.00 4.30 -44.87
C SER A 155 -3.54 3.60 -43.63
N ALA A 156 -2.70 2.86 -42.89
CA ALA A 156 -3.07 2.07 -41.71
C ALA A 156 -4.03 2.77 -40.74
N SER A 157 -5.15 2.12 -40.43
CA SER A 157 -6.17 2.57 -39.50
C SER A 157 -5.70 2.59 -38.05
N LYS A 158 -6.55 3.10 -37.14
CA LYS A 158 -6.28 3.02 -35.70
C LYS A 158 -6.19 1.58 -35.24
N GLU A 159 -7.09 0.73 -35.74
CA GLU A 159 -7.22 -0.69 -35.42
C GLU A 159 -5.96 -1.44 -35.88
N ASP A 160 -5.45 -1.17 -37.09
CA ASP A 160 -4.20 -1.76 -37.58
C ASP A 160 -3.00 -1.49 -36.65
N TYR A 161 -2.89 -0.26 -36.10
CA TYR A 161 -1.83 0.07 -35.15
C TYR A 161 -1.98 -0.68 -33.82
N MET A 162 -3.21 -0.88 -33.35
CA MET A 162 -3.48 -1.59 -32.10
C MET A 162 -3.25 -3.10 -32.25
N ASP A 163 -3.67 -3.70 -33.36
CA ASP A 163 -3.44 -5.11 -33.66
C ASP A 163 -1.93 -5.39 -33.80
N ARG A 164 -1.19 -4.49 -34.46
CA ARG A 164 0.27 -4.58 -34.55
C ARG A 164 0.94 -4.45 -33.18
N LEU A 165 0.44 -3.57 -32.31
CA LEU A 165 0.93 -3.43 -30.93
C LEU A 165 0.70 -4.71 -30.12
N GLU A 166 -0.48 -5.30 -30.21
CA GLU A 166 -0.78 -6.57 -29.55
C GLU A 166 0.11 -7.70 -30.06
N HIS A 167 0.28 -7.80 -31.38
CA HIS A 167 1.20 -8.76 -31.99
C HIS A 167 2.63 -8.58 -31.49
N LEU A 168 3.15 -7.34 -31.53
CA LEU A 168 4.49 -7.02 -31.05
C LEU A 168 4.64 -7.33 -29.55
N ARG A 169 3.62 -7.05 -28.74
CA ARG A 169 3.60 -7.40 -27.31
C ARG A 169 3.63 -8.90 -27.09
N LYS A 170 2.91 -9.68 -27.90
CA LYS A 170 2.91 -11.15 -27.81
C LYS A 170 4.28 -11.73 -28.15
N GLN A 171 4.96 -11.18 -29.16
CA GLN A 171 6.29 -11.64 -29.56
C GLN A 171 7.39 -11.18 -28.59
N CYS A 172 7.40 -9.91 -28.18
CA CYS A 172 8.46 -9.37 -27.33
C CYS A 172 8.22 -9.55 -25.83
N GLY A 173 6.97 -9.70 -25.39
CA GLY A 173 6.55 -9.67 -23.98
C GLY A 173 7.30 -10.65 -23.08
N PRO A 174 7.42 -11.95 -23.43
CA PRO A 174 8.16 -12.92 -22.64
C PRO A 174 9.65 -12.55 -22.49
N HIS A 175 10.28 -12.07 -23.55
CA HIS A 175 11.70 -11.68 -23.57
C HIS A 175 11.96 -10.41 -22.75
N VAL A 176 11.10 -9.40 -22.92
CA VAL A 176 11.15 -8.16 -22.13
C VAL A 176 10.92 -8.45 -20.66
N SER A 177 9.94 -9.31 -20.34
CA SER A 177 9.63 -9.70 -18.97
C SER A 177 10.80 -10.43 -18.32
N ALA A 178 11.41 -11.40 -19.02
CA ALA A 178 12.58 -12.12 -18.51
C ALA A 178 13.75 -11.17 -18.24
N ALA A 179 14.02 -10.21 -19.14
CA ALA A 179 15.09 -9.22 -18.97
C ALA A 179 14.81 -8.19 -17.86
N ALA A 180 13.55 -7.98 -17.48
CA ALA A 180 13.17 -7.03 -16.43
C ALA A 180 12.95 -7.64 -15.05
N LYS A 181 12.78 -8.97 -14.99
CA LYS A 181 12.42 -9.70 -13.78
C LYS A 181 13.28 -9.31 -12.56
N ASP A 182 14.59 -9.44 -12.65
CA ASP A 182 15.49 -9.23 -11.51
C ASP A 182 15.43 -7.79 -10.97
N SER A 183 15.27 -6.82 -11.86
CA SER A 183 15.15 -5.41 -11.48
C SER A 183 13.84 -5.16 -10.72
N VAL A 184 12.72 -5.70 -11.22
CA VAL A 184 11.40 -5.56 -10.58
C VAL A 184 11.33 -6.32 -9.25
N GLU A 185 11.87 -7.53 -9.17
CA GLU A 185 12.03 -8.26 -7.91
C GLU A 185 12.87 -7.45 -6.91
N GLY A 186 13.92 -6.78 -7.40
CA GLY A 186 14.74 -5.85 -6.63
C GLY A 186 13.96 -4.64 -6.09
N ILE A 187 13.00 -4.09 -6.84
CA ILE A 187 12.10 -3.03 -6.35
C ILE A 187 11.23 -3.56 -5.21
N CYS A 188 10.54 -4.69 -5.45
CA CYS A 188 9.65 -5.31 -4.47
C CYS A 188 10.39 -5.63 -3.17
N SER A 189 11.56 -6.25 -3.28
CA SER A 189 12.40 -6.60 -2.14
C SER A 189 12.90 -5.36 -1.42
N LYS A 190 13.38 -4.33 -2.14
CA LYS A 190 13.89 -3.11 -1.49
C LYS A 190 12.80 -2.38 -0.70
N ILE A 191 11.59 -2.27 -1.24
CA ILE A 191 10.45 -1.64 -0.54
C ILE A 191 10.05 -2.42 0.71
N TYR A 192 10.02 -3.76 0.63
CA TYR A 192 9.79 -4.59 1.82
C TYR A 192 10.85 -4.36 2.91
N HIS A 193 12.14 -4.32 2.56
CA HIS A 193 13.20 -4.11 3.55
C HIS A 193 13.20 -2.71 4.15
N ILE A 194 12.86 -1.66 3.38
CA ILE A 194 12.68 -0.31 3.93
C ILE A 194 11.48 -0.30 4.90
N SER A 195 10.38 -0.99 4.56
CA SER A 195 9.23 -1.14 5.45
C SER A 195 9.63 -1.81 6.77
N LEU A 196 10.43 -2.88 6.73
CA LEU A 196 10.95 -3.57 7.91
C LEU A 196 11.76 -2.62 8.81
N GLU A 197 12.65 -1.82 8.23
CA GLU A 197 13.41 -0.80 8.99
C GLU A 197 12.48 0.23 9.64
N TYR A 198 11.45 0.69 8.92
CA TYR A 198 10.49 1.67 9.44
C TYR A 198 9.65 1.09 10.56
N VAL A 199 9.21 -0.17 10.45
CA VAL A 199 8.52 -0.89 11.53
C VAL A 199 9.37 -0.96 12.79
N LYS A 200 10.66 -1.29 12.66
CA LYS A 200 11.58 -1.30 13.81
C LYS A 200 11.66 0.06 14.50
N ARG A 201 11.82 1.14 13.72
CA ARG A 201 11.88 2.52 14.25
C ARG A 201 10.58 2.95 14.94
N ILE A 202 9.43 2.59 14.37
CA ILE A 202 8.12 2.85 14.97
C ILE A 202 7.99 2.09 16.29
N ARG A 203 8.36 0.80 16.30
CA ARG A 203 8.30 -0.04 17.51
C ARG A 203 9.21 0.51 18.61
N GLU A 204 10.44 0.89 18.28
CA GLU A 204 11.38 1.50 19.23
C GLU A 204 10.83 2.79 19.84
N LYS A 205 10.27 3.69 19.01
CA LYS A 205 9.62 4.92 19.49
C LYS A 205 8.44 4.61 20.41
N HIS A 206 7.64 3.61 20.08
CA HIS A 206 6.47 3.23 20.87
C HIS A 206 6.87 2.61 22.21
N LEU A 207 7.84 1.69 22.22
CA LEU A 207 8.34 1.08 23.45
C LEU A 207 9.04 2.10 24.36
N ALA A 208 9.77 3.06 23.81
CA ALA A 208 10.36 4.15 24.58
C ALA A 208 9.29 4.99 25.29
N LEU A 209 8.18 5.28 24.61
CA LEU A 209 7.05 6.03 25.17
C LEU A 209 6.35 5.26 26.31
N LEU A 210 6.15 3.96 26.16
CA LEU A 210 5.60 3.11 27.22
C LEU A 210 6.52 3.09 28.44
N LYS A 211 7.83 2.94 28.22
CA LYS A 211 8.84 2.95 29.28
C LYS A 211 8.87 4.27 30.05
N GLU A 212 8.73 5.40 29.36
CA GLU A 212 8.64 6.74 29.98
C GLU A 212 7.47 6.85 30.96
N HIS A 213 6.37 6.15 30.68
CA HIS A 213 5.18 6.12 31.54
C HIS A 213 5.13 4.90 32.48
N SER A 214 6.25 4.19 32.64
CA SER A 214 6.35 3.00 33.49
C SER A 214 5.35 1.88 33.11
N ILE A 215 5.01 1.76 31.83
CA ILE A 215 4.14 0.71 31.29
C ILE A 215 5.03 -0.40 30.72
N SER A 216 4.88 -1.62 31.25
CA SER A 216 5.52 -2.80 30.67
C SER A 216 4.78 -3.25 29.42
N ALA A 217 5.53 -3.59 28.37
CA ALA A 217 4.99 -4.23 27.17
C ALA A 217 4.88 -5.76 27.32
N GLU A 218 5.40 -6.32 28.41
CA GLU A 218 5.24 -7.74 28.74
C GLU A 218 3.83 -7.97 29.30
N VAL A 219 3.14 -8.94 28.72
CA VAL A 219 1.78 -9.29 29.10
C VAL A 219 1.83 -10.69 29.69
N GLU A 220 1.29 -10.85 30.89
CA GLU A 220 1.08 -12.19 31.45
C GLU A 220 0.11 -12.99 30.56
N PRO A 221 0.33 -14.30 30.39
CA PRO A 221 -0.55 -15.14 29.59
C PRO A 221 -1.97 -15.07 30.16
N PRO A 222 -2.95 -14.56 29.40
CA PRO A 222 -4.29 -14.39 29.93
C PRO A 222 -4.93 -15.75 30.19
N ASN A 223 -5.58 -15.90 31.34
CA ASN A 223 -6.40 -17.08 31.63
C ASN A 223 -7.69 -17.01 30.81
N VAL A 224 -7.66 -17.56 29.59
CA VAL A 224 -8.81 -17.59 28.68
C VAL A 224 -9.62 -18.85 28.94
N GLN A 225 -10.87 -18.67 29.34
CA GLN A 225 -11.82 -19.77 29.48
C GLN A 225 -12.27 -20.28 28.11
N ASP A 226 -12.40 -21.61 27.97
CA ASP A 226 -12.95 -22.22 26.77
C ASP A 226 -14.48 -22.11 26.76
N ARG A 227 -14.99 -20.95 26.35
CA ARG A 227 -16.43 -20.70 26.21
C ARG A 227 -16.76 -19.91 24.95
N LEU A 228 -17.98 -20.13 24.46
CA LEU A 228 -18.57 -19.35 23.38
C LEU A 228 -19.24 -18.09 23.95
N VAL A 229 -19.01 -16.96 23.30
CA VAL A 229 -19.55 -15.65 23.69
C VAL A 229 -19.97 -14.88 22.44
N TYR A 230 -20.93 -13.97 22.57
CA TYR A 230 -21.15 -12.97 21.53
C TYR A 230 -19.89 -12.12 21.34
N CYS A 231 -19.63 -11.71 20.10
CA CYS A 231 -18.41 -10.99 19.78
C CYS A 231 -18.36 -9.64 20.50
N TYR A 232 -17.15 -9.22 20.83
CA TYR A 232 -16.85 -7.93 21.42
C TYR A 232 -15.69 -7.28 20.65
N PRO A 233 -15.53 -5.94 20.71
CA PRO A 233 -14.40 -5.25 20.11
C PRO A 233 -13.07 -5.85 20.60
N VAL A 234 -12.09 -5.93 19.71
CA VAL A 234 -10.75 -6.42 20.07
C VAL A 234 -10.20 -5.58 21.22
N ARG A 235 -9.64 -6.26 22.23
CA ARG A 235 -9.00 -5.63 23.39
C ARG A 235 -7.50 -5.69 23.21
N LEU A 236 -6.79 -4.67 23.71
CA LEU A 236 -5.34 -4.62 23.68
C LEU A 236 -4.80 -5.08 25.03
N ALA A 237 -3.72 -5.85 24.97
CA ALA A 237 -3.11 -6.47 26.14
C ALA A 237 -2.32 -5.44 26.98
N VAL A 238 -1.66 -4.52 26.30
CA VAL A 238 -0.86 -3.46 26.92
C VAL A 238 -1.75 -2.22 27.15
N PRO A 239 -1.81 -1.68 28.38
CA PRO A 239 -2.64 -0.51 28.67
C PRO A 239 -2.18 0.72 27.87
N SER A 240 -3.11 1.64 27.63
CA SER A 240 -2.80 2.90 26.95
C SER A 240 -1.91 3.76 27.83
N ALA A 241 -0.85 4.32 27.26
CA ALA A 241 -0.16 5.46 27.88
C ALA A 241 -1.11 6.66 27.99
N PRO A 242 -0.89 7.58 28.95
CA PRO A 242 -1.54 8.87 28.98
C PRO A 242 -1.44 9.54 27.62
N LEU A 243 -2.59 9.95 27.07
CA LEU A 243 -2.63 10.56 25.75
C LEU A 243 -2.47 12.08 25.85
N PRO A 244 -1.73 12.69 24.90
CA PRO A 244 -1.58 14.14 24.89
C PRO A 244 -2.89 14.80 24.46
N SER A 245 -3.07 16.06 24.86
CA SER A 245 -4.22 16.85 24.44
C SER A 245 -4.24 17.06 22.92
N ALA A 246 -5.42 16.89 22.32
CA ALA A 246 -5.69 17.25 20.94
C ALA A 246 -6.70 18.40 20.90
N GLU A 247 -6.49 19.35 20.01
CA GLU A 247 -7.40 20.49 19.83
C GLU A 247 -8.50 20.12 18.83
N MET A 248 -9.72 20.57 19.08
CA MET A 248 -10.84 20.41 18.16
C MET A 248 -11.44 21.78 17.84
N HIS A 249 -11.70 22.03 16.56
CA HIS A 249 -12.52 23.13 16.09
C HIS A 249 -13.47 22.66 15.00
N VAL A 250 -14.57 23.38 14.82
CA VAL A 250 -15.59 23.06 13.81
C VAL A 250 -15.62 24.16 12.77
N GLU A 251 -15.38 23.79 11.51
CA GLU A 251 -15.46 24.67 10.35
C GLU A 251 -16.67 24.25 9.51
N SER A 252 -17.77 24.99 9.61
CA SER A 252 -19.03 24.67 8.90
C SER A 252 -19.52 23.23 9.23
N SER A 253 -19.43 22.30 8.28
CA SER A 253 -19.83 20.90 8.43
C SER A 253 -18.67 19.93 8.72
N LEU A 254 -17.45 20.44 8.91
CA LEU A 254 -16.26 19.65 9.18
C LEU A 254 -15.78 19.85 10.62
N VAL A 255 -15.50 18.75 11.31
CA VAL A 255 -14.78 18.73 12.57
C VAL A 255 -13.30 18.55 12.24
N CYS A 256 -12.49 19.46 12.75
CA CYS A 256 -11.06 19.51 12.53
C CYS A 256 -10.35 19.21 13.85
N VAL A 257 -9.63 18.10 13.91
CA VAL A 257 -8.86 17.67 15.09
C VAL A 257 -7.39 17.89 14.80
N ARG A 258 -6.70 18.60 15.70
CA ARG A 258 -5.31 19.02 15.52
C ARG A 258 -4.41 18.44 16.61
N TYR A 259 -3.25 17.97 16.19
CA TYR A 259 -2.15 17.58 17.07
C TYR A 259 -0.82 18.02 16.46
N LYS A 260 0.00 18.75 17.23
CA LYS A 260 1.31 19.29 16.78
C LYS A 260 1.30 19.96 15.39
N GLY A 261 0.25 20.74 15.11
CA GLY A 261 0.08 21.43 13.83
C GLY A 261 -0.55 20.60 12.71
N GLU A 262 -0.57 19.27 12.84
CA GLU A 262 -1.21 18.37 11.87
C GLU A 262 -2.72 18.31 12.11
N VAL A 263 -3.51 18.62 11.07
CA VAL A 263 -4.97 18.72 11.14
C VAL A 263 -5.60 17.62 10.32
N LEU A 264 -6.44 16.82 10.97
CA LEU A 264 -7.32 15.84 10.33
C LEU A 264 -8.75 16.36 10.31
N LYS A 265 -9.48 16.08 9.22
CA LYS A 265 -10.86 16.54 9.03
C LYS A 265 -11.79 15.36 8.87
N VAL A 266 -12.93 15.42 9.56
CA VAL A 266 -14.03 14.47 9.43
C VAL A 266 -15.34 15.24 9.39
N SER A 267 -16.31 14.77 8.61
CA SER A 267 -17.63 15.43 8.59
C SER A 267 -18.32 15.31 9.95
N ARG A 268 -19.11 16.32 10.31
CA ARG A 268 -19.80 16.37 11.61
C ARG A 268 -20.65 15.12 11.89
N SER A 269 -21.34 14.60 10.87
CA SER A 269 -22.14 13.39 11.00
C SER A 269 -21.29 12.15 11.34
N TYR A 270 -20.13 12.00 10.70
CA TYR A 270 -19.22 10.89 10.99
C TYR A 270 -18.50 11.07 12.33
N PHE A 271 -18.20 12.31 12.75
CA PHE A 271 -17.67 12.56 14.10
C PHE A 271 -18.67 12.13 15.18
N SER A 272 -19.96 12.47 15.03
CA SER A 272 -21.02 11.98 15.93
C SER A 272 -21.15 10.45 15.91
N LYS A 273 -20.96 9.81 14.74
CA LYS A 273 -20.89 8.34 14.65
C LYS A 273 -19.73 7.77 15.46
N LEU A 274 -18.53 8.34 15.32
CA LEU A 274 -17.34 7.90 16.06
C LEU A 274 -17.56 8.04 17.57
N TRP A 275 -18.22 9.10 18.02
CA TRP A 275 -18.59 9.26 19.43
C TRP A 275 -19.49 8.13 19.95
N LEU A 276 -20.57 7.80 19.21
CA LEU A 276 -21.46 6.70 19.58
C LEU A 276 -20.73 5.35 19.59
N LEU A 277 -19.93 5.08 18.55
CA LEU A 277 -19.13 3.85 18.48
C LEU A 277 -18.14 3.75 19.64
N TYR A 278 -17.48 4.85 20.01
CA TYR A 278 -16.56 4.90 21.13
C TYR A 278 -17.28 4.61 22.44
N ARG A 279 -18.43 5.25 22.69
CA ARG A 279 -19.25 5.00 23.88
C ARG A 279 -19.71 3.55 24.01
N TYR A 280 -20.02 2.89 22.90
CA TYR A 280 -20.43 1.48 22.90
C TYR A 280 -19.27 0.49 23.00
N SER A 281 -18.08 0.88 22.55
CA SER A 281 -16.98 -0.07 22.31
C SER A 281 -15.82 0.08 23.29
N CYS A 282 -15.51 1.30 23.73
CA CYS A 282 -14.41 1.59 24.64
C CYS A 282 -14.81 1.27 26.08
N ILE A 283 -13.90 0.63 26.83
CA ILE A 283 -14.14 0.22 28.23
C ILE A 283 -13.04 0.68 29.19
N ASP A 284 -11.96 1.25 28.64
CA ASP A 284 -10.76 1.66 29.37
C ASP A 284 -10.64 3.18 29.53
N ASP A 285 -11.67 3.93 29.14
CA ASP A 285 -11.75 5.39 29.21
C ASP A 285 -13.14 5.82 29.69
N SER A 286 -13.40 5.62 30.98
CA SER A 286 -14.70 5.90 31.60
C SER A 286 -15.09 7.39 31.58
N GLY A 287 -14.11 8.29 31.55
CA GLY A 287 -14.30 9.74 31.46
C GLY A 287 -14.41 10.27 30.02
N PHE A 288 -14.18 9.43 29.00
CA PHE A 288 -14.08 9.83 27.59
C PHE A 288 -12.97 10.86 27.32
N GLU A 289 -11.95 10.90 28.18
CA GLU A 289 -10.84 11.87 28.12
C GLU A 289 -9.92 11.58 26.94
N HIS A 290 -9.86 10.31 26.52
CA HIS A 290 -9.02 9.83 25.43
C HIS A 290 -9.72 9.82 24.07
N PHE A 291 -10.99 10.22 24.00
CA PHE A 291 -11.77 10.18 22.75
C PHE A 291 -11.11 11.00 21.63
N LEU A 292 -10.77 12.27 21.88
CA LEU A 292 -10.19 13.15 20.84
C LEU A 292 -8.83 12.67 20.33
N PRO A 293 -7.83 12.38 21.17
CA PRO A 293 -6.54 11.88 20.67
C PRO A 293 -6.67 10.53 19.97
N ARG A 294 -7.59 9.65 20.38
CA ARG A 294 -7.86 8.38 19.67
C ARG A 294 -8.58 8.55 18.33
N VAL A 295 -9.38 9.60 18.16
CA VAL A 295 -9.98 9.97 16.87
C VAL A 295 -8.95 10.63 15.94
N TRP A 296 -7.94 11.29 16.50
CA TRP A 296 -6.84 11.84 15.71
C TRP A 296 -5.89 10.75 15.19
N CYS A 297 -5.64 9.71 15.97
CA CYS A 297 -4.89 8.52 15.53
C CYS A 297 -5.62 7.78 14.39
#